data_AF-A0A3N5SM03-F1
#
_entry.id   AF-A0A3N5SM03-F1
#
_cell.length_a   1.000
_cell.length_b   1.000
_cell.length_c   1.000
_cell.angle_alpha   90.00
_cell.angle_beta   90.00
_cell.angle_gamma   90.00
#
_symmetry.space_group_name_H-M   'P 1'
#
loop_
_entity.id
_entity.type
_entity.pdbx_description
1 polymer ?
#
loop_
_entity_poly.entity_id
_entity_poly.type
_entity_poly.pdbx_seq_one_letter_code
_entity_poly.pdbx_strand_id
1 'polypeptide(L)'
;MAGQGDFSELGIRRPPISRMHGAGRAHYLMKGKMTRRILLIVSVLAIVAAVPVELPAGSYDILARIESRRKDSLLTLRFDARPVADSYFIIEGERVIGRISVISSDRIPGMKSHIYRVTAYYMLENAEDEALIRAGLEIGLRGEAERKLRDYAEPQKKETLVYKNEIVSPIDGRKMMLIPAGKFIFGSDTGDRDEAPERSLDLGDYFIDKYEVSNADYLAYVRDVKTAPPRSWKGGLPEEGMLQLPVIVTWMEAAAYARWANKRLPSEMEWEKAARGPALAYDYGSGKAAARSGPLPYPWGPDFIMGKANTMEFWDDPKSGADIKGSFSRGLLPVTVFEGIGDSSYGVVNMAGNAPEWTADWYRAYPESRYSNRRFGTRFKVMRGGAWFSGR
;
A
#
# COMPACT_ATOMS: atom_id res chain seq x y z
N MET A 1 26.70 -43.92 -54.97
CA MET A 1 27.90 -44.42 -54.26
C MET A 1 27.63 -44.20 -52.78
N ALA A 2 27.22 -45.25 -52.07
CA ALA A 2 28.04 -46.01 -51.10
C ALA A 2 28.23 -45.23 -49.79
N GLY A 3 27.96 -45.73 -48.58
CA GLY A 3 27.51 -47.02 -48.03
C GLY A 3 27.05 -46.78 -46.57
N GLN A 4 26.05 -47.49 -46.06
CA GLN A 4 26.17 -48.69 -45.21
C GLN A 4 26.78 -48.47 -43.81
N GLY A 5 26.05 -48.92 -42.78
CA GLY A 5 26.54 -49.09 -41.42
C GLY A 5 25.41 -49.30 -40.40
N ASP A 6 24.76 -50.46 -40.44
CA ASP A 6 23.83 -50.99 -39.44
C ASP A 6 24.62 -51.70 -38.32
N PHE A 7 24.16 -51.61 -37.07
CA PHE A 7 24.39 -52.60 -36.01
C PHE A 7 23.27 -52.49 -34.94
N SER A 8 22.34 -53.44 -35.04
CA SER A 8 21.66 -54.16 -33.95
C SER A 8 22.61 -54.49 -32.77
N GLU A 9 22.25 -54.73 -31.51
CA GLU A 9 21.15 -55.46 -30.86
C GLU A 9 21.50 -55.38 -29.33
N LEU A 10 20.62 -55.26 -28.33
CA LEU A 10 19.98 -56.35 -27.57
C LEU A 10 19.71 -55.85 -26.14
N GLY A 11 18.63 -56.34 -25.50
CA GLY A 11 18.67 -56.64 -24.06
C GLY A 11 17.68 -55.93 -23.12
N ILE A 12 16.42 -56.38 -23.16
CA ILE A 12 15.34 -56.09 -22.20
C ILE A 12 15.57 -56.89 -20.89
N ARG A 13 15.23 -56.34 -19.70
CA ARG A 13 14.30 -56.89 -18.67
C ARG A 13 14.49 -56.32 -17.24
N ARG A 14 13.37 -55.95 -16.60
CA ARG A 14 13.13 -55.70 -15.15
C ARG A 14 12.97 -57.04 -14.37
N PRO A 15 12.55 -57.05 -13.08
CA PRO A 15 13.08 -56.53 -11.79
C PRO A 15 13.38 -57.73 -10.83
N PRO A 16 13.50 -57.59 -9.47
CA PRO A 16 12.31 -57.76 -8.61
C PRO A 16 12.31 -57.03 -7.24
N ILE A 17 11.18 -57.19 -6.56
CA ILE A 17 10.73 -56.73 -5.22
C ILE A 17 11.32 -57.58 -4.08
N SER A 18 11.55 -56.98 -2.90
CA SER A 18 11.39 -57.70 -1.62
C SER A 18 10.93 -56.77 -0.47
N ARG A 19 9.99 -57.30 0.31
CA ARG A 19 9.38 -56.77 1.55
C ARG A 19 10.21 -57.25 2.77
N MET A 20 10.14 -56.55 3.92
CA MET A 20 9.41 -56.99 5.13
C MET A 20 9.71 -56.14 6.38
N HIS A 21 8.61 -55.70 7.04
CA HIS A 21 8.32 -55.69 8.49
C HIS A 21 9.14 -54.75 9.42
N GLY A 22 8.55 -54.06 10.40
CA GLY A 22 7.17 -54.01 10.89
C GLY A 22 7.01 -53.02 12.06
N ALA A 23 5.74 -52.79 12.42
CA ALA A 23 5.18 -52.31 13.71
C ALA A 23 5.71 -50.97 14.31
N GLY A 24 4.88 -50.03 14.76
CA GLY A 24 3.59 -50.19 15.41
C GLY A 24 2.65 -48.98 15.30
N ARG A 25 1.38 -49.31 15.51
CA ARG A 25 0.19 -48.47 15.53
C ARG A 25 0.15 -47.57 16.78
N ALA A 26 -0.40 -46.37 16.61
CA ALA A 26 -1.50 -45.92 17.48
C ALA A 26 -2.41 -44.98 16.69
N HIS A 27 -3.66 -45.43 16.54
CA HIS A 27 -4.80 -44.69 16.02
C HIS A 27 -5.28 -43.66 17.04
N TYR A 28 -5.73 -42.49 16.58
CA TYR A 28 -7.11 -42.07 16.85
C TYR A 28 -7.63 -41.16 15.73
N LEU A 29 -8.75 -41.57 15.13
CA LEU A 29 -9.61 -40.76 14.29
C LEU A 29 -10.46 -39.83 15.19
N MET A 30 -10.71 -38.58 14.77
CA MET A 30 -12.02 -38.20 14.23
C MET A 30 -12.09 -36.75 13.74
N LYS A 31 -12.90 -36.62 12.69
CA LYS A 31 -13.27 -35.47 11.87
C LYS A 31 -13.81 -34.26 12.64
N GLY A 32 -13.46 -33.07 12.16
CA GLY A 32 -14.21 -31.83 12.35
C GLY A 32 -13.82 -30.79 11.29
N LYS A 33 -14.76 -30.45 10.40
CA LYS A 33 -14.63 -29.40 9.38
C LYS A 33 -14.56 -28.01 10.05
N MET A 34 -13.66 -27.12 9.61
CA MET A 34 -13.99 -25.77 9.09
C MET A 34 -12.73 -24.90 8.86
N THR A 35 -12.63 -24.41 7.62
CA THR A 35 -12.06 -23.13 7.15
C THR A 35 -10.59 -22.74 7.38
N ARG A 36 -9.94 -22.57 6.22
CA ARG A 36 -8.66 -21.94 5.89
C ARG A 36 -8.63 -20.41 6.12
N ARG A 37 -7.39 -19.93 6.32
CA ARG A 37 -6.73 -18.66 5.85
C ARG A 37 -6.76 -17.41 6.74
N ILE A 38 -5.54 -16.92 7.02
CA ILE A 38 -4.97 -15.54 7.09
C ILE A 38 -3.62 -15.74 7.85
N LEU A 39 -2.42 -15.33 7.45
CA LEU A 39 -1.84 -14.62 6.30
C LEU A 39 -0.31 -14.85 6.40
N LEU A 40 0.39 -14.83 5.26
CA LEU A 40 1.85 -14.90 5.13
C LEU A 40 2.56 -13.60 5.60
N ILE A 41 3.66 -13.78 6.36
CA ILE A 41 5.04 -13.21 6.23
C ILE A 41 5.21 -11.69 5.97
N VAL A 42 6.00 -10.98 6.81
CA VAL A 42 7.36 -10.41 6.50
C VAL A 42 8.02 -9.90 7.80
N SER A 43 9.28 -10.30 7.96
CA SER A 43 10.23 -10.04 9.04
C SER A 43 10.91 -8.68 8.94
N VAL A 44 11.11 -7.97 10.07
CA VAL A 44 12.41 -7.40 10.50
C VAL A 44 12.40 -7.35 12.03
N LEU A 45 12.83 -8.44 12.67
CA LEU A 45 13.33 -8.39 14.05
C LEU A 45 14.80 -7.94 13.97
N ALA A 46 15.05 -6.65 14.22
CA ALA A 46 16.33 -6.26 14.76
C ALA A 46 16.31 -6.66 16.24
N ILE A 47 16.89 -7.82 16.55
CA ILE A 47 17.20 -8.22 17.91
C ILE A 47 18.30 -7.26 18.39
N VAL A 48 17.91 -6.16 19.02
CA VAL A 48 18.74 -5.57 20.06
C VAL A 48 18.36 -6.33 21.32
N ALA A 49 19.24 -7.23 21.78
CA ALA A 49 19.11 -7.74 23.13
C ALA A 49 19.12 -6.52 24.07
N ALA A 50 17.95 -6.16 24.59
CA ALA A 50 17.83 -5.13 25.61
C ALA A 50 18.56 -5.67 26.84
N VAL A 51 19.75 -5.13 27.11
CA VAL A 51 20.36 -5.31 28.42
C VAL A 51 19.36 -4.71 29.41
N PRO A 52 18.85 -5.48 30.39
CA PRO A 52 17.89 -4.96 31.35
C PRO A 52 18.54 -3.75 32.04
N VAL A 53 17.97 -2.57 31.82
CA VAL A 53 18.46 -1.34 32.44
C VAL A 53 17.85 -1.31 33.84
N GLU A 54 18.59 -1.79 34.83
CA GLU A 54 18.29 -1.49 36.23
C GLU A 54 18.49 0.01 36.46
N LEU A 55 17.42 0.70 36.86
CA LEU A 55 17.47 2.13 37.17
C LEU A 55 17.54 2.30 38.69
N PRO A 56 18.45 3.13 39.23
CA PRO A 56 18.43 3.46 40.64
C PRO A 56 17.17 4.26 40.99
N ALA A 57 16.62 4.04 42.19
CA ALA A 57 15.54 4.82 42.77
C ALA A 57 15.73 6.35 42.55
N GLY A 58 14.71 7.01 41.98
CA GLY A 58 14.71 8.47 41.79
C GLY A 58 15.19 8.98 40.42
N SER A 59 15.41 8.12 39.43
CA SER A 59 15.79 8.54 38.06
C SER A 59 14.60 8.83 37.13
N TYR A 60 13.38 8.87 37.65
CA TYR A 60 12.15 9.05 36.88
C TYR A 60 11.08 9.79 37.69
N ASP A 61 10.22 10.52 36.99
CA ASP A 61 9.00 11.12 37.52
C ASP A 61 7.80 10.24 37.15
N ILE A 62 6.98 9.88 38.12
CA ILE A 62 5.71 9.18 37.85
C ILE A 62 4.70 10.19 37.30
N LEU A 63 4.24 9.96 36.07
CA LEU A 63 3.35 10.88 35.36
C LEU A 63 1.92 10.35 35.20
N ALA A 64 1.78 9.02 35.19
CA ALA A 64 0.50 8.39 34.92
C ALA A 64 0.40 7.01 35.56
N ARG A 65 -0.82 6.47 35.53
CA ARG A 65 -1.11 5.11 35.97
C ARG A 65 -1.95 4.39 34.93
N ILE A 66 -1.78 3.06 34.85
CA ILE A 66 -2.66 2.21 34.04
C ILE A 66 -4.05 2.17 34.69
N GLU A 67 -5.09 2.55 33.96
CA GLU A 67 -6.49 2.37 34.38
C GLU A 67 -7.00 0.98 34.00
N SER A 68 -6.69 0.53 32.78
CA SER A 68 -7.11 -0.79 32.31
C SER A 68 -6.21 -1.31 31.20
N ARG A 69 -6.11 -2.64 31.13
CA ARG A 69 -5.53 -3.37 30.01
C ARG A 69 -6.65 -3.90 29.11
N ARG A 70 -6.51 -3.73 27.81
CA ARG A 70 -7.44 -4.22 26.78
C ARG A 70 -6.78 -5.35 25.98
N LYS A 71 -7.53 -5.96 25.06
CA LYS A 71 -6.99 -6.93 24.09
C LYS A 71 -5.99 -6.22 23.16
N ASP A 72 -5.14 -7.00 22.50
CA ASP A 72 -4.21 -6.53 21.46
C ASP A 72 -3.19 -5.49 21.94
N SER A 73 -2.64 -5.70 23.15
CA SER A 73 -1.59 -4.87 23.75
C SER A 73 -1.94 -3.38 23.91
N LEU A 74 -3.22 -3.08 24.17
CA LEU A 74 -3.70 -1.72 24.40
C LEU A 74 -3.89 -1.43 25.89
N LEU A 75 -3.47 -0.23 26.31
CA LEU A 75 -3.72 0.31 27.65
C LEU A 75 -4.60 1.54 27.58
N THR A 76 -5.43 1.69 28.61
CA THR A 76 -6.00 2.99 28.98
C THR A 76 -5.25 3.49 30.20
N LEU A 77 -4.77 4.72 30.13
CA LEU A 77 -3.91 5.35 31.13
C LEU A 77 -4.55 6.65 31.59
N ARG A 78 -4.26 7.03 32.84
CA ARG A 78 -4.63 8.34 33.38
C ARG A 78 -3.37 9.15 33.64
N PHE A 79 -3.23 10.25 32.93
CA PHE A 79 -2.19 11.24 33.15
C PHE A 79 -2.75 12.40 33.96
N ASP A 80 -1.96 12.91 34.91
CA ASP A 80 -2.35 14.06 35.74
C ASP A 80 -2.01 15.41 35.09
N ALA A 81 -1.37 15.38 33.91
CA ALA A 81 -1.11 16.50 33.02
C ALA A 81 -1.22 16.07 31.54
N ARG A 82 -1.18 17.01 30.60
CA ARG A 82 -1.17 16.68 29.17
C ARG A 82 0.11 15.89 28.84
N PRO A 83 0.03 14.71 28.19
CA PRO A 83 1.24 14.02 27.72
C PRO A 83 1.98 14.92 26.71
N VAL A 84 3.28 15.10 26.92
CA VAL A 84 4.15 15.96 26.10
C VAL A 84 5.08 15.18 25.16
N ALA A 85 5.27 13.88 25.43
CA ALA A 85 5.99 12.94 24.60
C ALA A 85 5.07 11.87 24.01
N ASP A 86 5.49 11.26 22.91
CA ASP A 86 4.77 10.19 22.22
C ASP A 86 5.00 8.79 22.84
N SER A 87 5.98 8.67 23.74
CA SER A 87 6.28 7.41 24.43
C SER A 87 6.76 7.61 25.88
N TYR A 88 6.49 6.62 26.73
CA TYR A 88 6.85 6.60 28.16
C TYR A 88 7.24 5.19 28.59
N PHE A 89 7.90 5.07 29.75
CA PHE A 89 8.28 3.78 30.31
C PHE A 89 7.18 3.22 31.22
N ILE A 90 7.01 1.91 31.19
CA ILE A 90 6.23 1.16 32.17
C ILE A 90 7.18 0.78 33.30
N ILE A 91 6.85 1.19 34.52
CA ILE A 91 7.71 1.06 35.68
C ILE A 91 7.02 0.16 36.70
N GLU A 92 7.73 -0.88 37.12
CA GLU A 92 7.35 -1.75 38.23
C GLU A 92 8.45 -1.67 39.30
N GLY A 93 8.19 -0.95 40.38
CA GLY A 93 9.21 -0.66 41.39
C GLY A 93 10.33 0.20 40.78
N GLU A 94 11.56 -0.28 40.78
CA GLU A 94 12.72 0.43 40.22
C GLU A 94 13.08 -0.05 38.80
N ARG A 95 12.31 -0.97 38.24
CA ARG A 95 12.62 -1.60 36.95
C ARG A 95 11.72 -1.08 35.84
N VAL A 96 12.33 -0.78 34.69
CA VAL A 96 11.61 -0.60 33.43
C VAL A 96 11.24 -1.98 32.90
N ILE A 97 9.95 -2.22 32.70
CA ILE A 97 9.45 -3.51 32.21
C ILE A 97 8.94 -3.44 30.77
N GLY A 98 8.82 -2.22 30.24
CA GLY A 98 8.28 -1.98 28.91
C GLY A 98 8.13 -0.50 28.59
N ARG A 99 7.50 -0.24 27.46
CA ARG A 99 7.20 1.09 26.96
C ARG A 99 5.78 1.16 26.45
N ILE A 100 5.25 2.37 26.44
CA ILE A 100 3.99 2.70 25.78
C ILE A 100 4.23 3.66 24.61
N SER A 101 3.37 3.58 23.59
CA SER A 101 3.27 4.55 22.50
C SER A 101 1.86 5.14 22.50
N VAL A 102 1.78 6.46 22.67
CA VAL A 102 0.51 7.19 22.78
C VAL A 102 -0.23 7.17 21.44
N ILE A 103 -1.51 6.79 21.46
CA ILE A 103 -2.40 6.78 20.28
C ILE A 103 -3.35 7.98 20.33
N SER A 104 -3.97 8.21 21.48
CA SER A 104 -4.90 9.32 21.70
C SER A 104 -4.80 9.85 23.12
N SER A 105 -5.12 11.13 23.29
CA SER A 105 -5.20 11.78 24.60
C SER A 105 -6.43 12.67 24.67
N ASP A 106 -7.39 12.31 25.51
CA ASP A 106 -8.63 13.04 25.69
C ASP A 106 -8.66 13.67 27.08
N ARG A 107 -8.91 14.98 27.18
CA ARG A 107 -9.08 15.64 28.47
C ARG A 107 -10.38 15.16 29.14
N ILE A 108 -10.33 14.80 30.42
CA ILE A 108 -11.53 14.40 31.16
C ILE A 108 -12.29 15.66 31.62
N PRO A 109 -13.53 15.91 31.14
CA PRO A 109 -14.29 17.10 31.54
C PRO A 109 -14.77 17.00 33.00
N GLY A 110 -14.82 18.13 33.71
CA GLY A 110 -15.43 18.22 35.05
C GLY A 110 -14.50 17.93 36.25
N MET A 111 -13.24 17.57 36.03
CA MET A 111 -12.24 17.46 37.11
C MET A 111 -11.44 18.77 37.27
N LYS A 112 -11.10 19.14 38.51
CA LYS A 112 -10.36 20.37 38.85
C LYS A 112 -8.90 20.37 38.37
N SER A 113 -8.36 19.22 37.98
CA SER A 113 -6.99 19.03 37.48
C SER A 113 -6.97 18.73 35.97
N HIS A 114 -5.84 19.01 35.32
CA HIS A 114 -5.58 18.76 33.90
C HIS A 114 -5.40 17.25 33.63
N ILE A 115 -6.40 16.44 33.98
CA ILE A 115 -6.36 14.99 33.82
C ILE A 115 -6.71 14.61 32.38
N TYR A 116 -5.89 13.73 31.82
CA TYR A 116 -6.07 13.17 30.48
C TYR A 116 -6.23 11.66 30.55
N ARG A 117 -7.18 11.15 29.78
CA ARG A 117 -7.28 9.73 29.48
C ARG A 117 -6.53 9.45 28.19
N VAL A 118 -5.57 8.55 28.26
CA VAL A 118 -4.69 8.20 27.14
C VAL A 118 -4.93 6.76 26.72
N THR A 119 -5.07 6.54 25.43
CA THR A 119 -5.01 5.19 24.84
C THR A 119 -3.62 4.99 24.25
N ALA A 120 -2.96 3.87 24.56
CA ALA A 120 -1.59 3.60 24.11
C ALA A 120 -1.38 2.12 23.79
N TYR A 121 -0.51 1.82 22.83
CA TYR A 121 0.04 0.46 22.67
C TYR A 121 1.16 0.26 23.68
N TYR A 122 1.31 -0.95 24.22
CA TYR A 122 2.47 -1.30 25.03
C TYR A 122 3.31 -2.42 24.40
N MET A 123 4.61 -2.37 24.69
CA MET A 123 5.58 -3.41 24.39
C MET A 123 6.40 -3.66 25.64
N LEU A 124 6.57 -4.93 25.99
CA LEU A 124 7.37 -5.35 27.16
C LEU A 124 8.79 -5.67 26.74
N GLU A 125 9.73 -5.45 27.64
CA GLU A 125 11.12 -5.88 27.43
C GLU A 125 11.22 -7.41 27.51
N ASN A 126 10.46 -8.03 28.42
CA ASN A 126 10.33 -9.48 28.54
C ASN A 126 8.87 -9.91 28.51
N ALA A 127 8.55 -10.96 27.75
CA ALA A 127 7.17 -11.47 27.66
C ALA A 127 6.63 -12.00 29.00
N GLU A 128 7.50 -12.47 29.90
CA GLU A 128 7.12 -12.95 31.22
C GLU A 128 6.58 -11.84 32.13
N ASP A 129 6.93 -10.58 31.85
CA ASP A 129 6.42 -9.41 32.58
C ASP A 129 4.95 -9.09 32.24
N GLU A 130 4.32 -9.83 31.33
CA GLU A 130 2.94 -9.58 30.93
C GLU A 130 1.94 -9.73 32.08
N ALA A 131 2.24 -10.59 33.05
CA ALA A 131 1.45 -10.75 34.27
C ALA A 131 1.49 -9.50 35.18
N LEU A 132 2.51 -8.66 35.04
CA LEU A 132 2.69 -7.45 35.83
C LEU A 132 1.81 -6.28 35.35
N ILE A 133 1.40 -6.29 34.07
CA ILE A 133 0.58 -5.25 33.46
C ILE A 133 -0.84 -5.27 34.02
N ARG A 134 -1.07 -4.43 35.02
CA ARG A 134 -2.32 -4.32 35.79
C ARG A 134 -2.71 -2.87 36.06
N ALA A 135 -3.99 -2.66 36.37
CA ALA A 135 -4.47 -1.36 36.81
C ALA A 135 -3.71 -0.89 38.06
N GLY A 136 -3.36 0.39 38.10
CA GLY A 136 -2.57 1.01 39.17
C GLY A 136 -1.07 1.02 38.93
N LEU A 137 -0.55 0.23 37.97
CA LEU A 137 0.87 0.24 37.61
C LEU A 137 1.30 1.60 37.06
N GLU A 138 2.53 1.99 37.38
CA GLU A 138 3.00 3.35 37.16
C GLU A 138 3.66 3.51 35.79
N ILE A 139 3.41 4.68 35.20
CA ILE A 139 4.01 5.12 33.95
C ILE A 139 4.87 6.32 34.28
N GLY A 140 6.17 6.19 34.05
CA GLY A 140 7.13 7.23 34.37
C GLY A 140 7.73 7.88 33.13
N LEU A 141 8.09 9.13 33.29
CA LEU A 141 9.01 9.85 32.44
C LEU A 141 10.39 9.79 33.09
N ARG A 142 11.41 9.49 32.31
CA ARG A 142 12.79 9.55 32.82
C ARG A 142 13.20 11.03 32.96
N GLY A 143 13.64 11.43 34.15
CA GLY A 143 14.14 12.79 34.38
C GLY A 143 15.46 13.00 33.62
N GLU A 144 15.56 14.09 32.85
CA GLU A 144 16.80 14.48 32.18
C GLU A 144 17.78 15.05 33.21
N ALA A 145 18.89 14.35 33.47
CA ALA A 145 20.10 15.07 33.79
C ALA A 145 20.54 15.74 32.47
N GLU A 146 20.12 16.99 32.28
CA GLU A 146 20.59 17.88 31.22
C GLU A 146 22.11 18.09 31.37
N ARG A 147 22.89 17.10 30.93
CA ARG A 147 24.28 17.34 30.56
C ARG A 147 24.20 17.96 29.18
N LYS A 148 24.50 19.26 29.10
CA LYS A 148 24.99 19.88 27.86
C LYS A 148 26.22 19.09 27.39
N LEU A 149 25.97 17.98 26.71
CA LEU A 149 26.95 17.26 25.92
C LEU A 149 27.30 18.21 24.79
N ARG A 150 28.48 18.83 24.91
CA ARG A 150 29.16 19.47 23.79
C ARG A 150 29.08 18.54 22.59
N ASP A 151 28.61 19.09 21.48
CA ASP A 151 28.55 18.58 20.11
C ASP A 151 29.47 17.39 19.78
N TYR A 152 29.10 16.19 20.24
CA TYR A 152 29.56 14.91 19.71
C TYR A 152 28.42 13.88 19.76
N ALA A 153 27.17 14.32 19.59
CA ALA A 153 26.27 13.45 18.85
C ALA A 153 26.92 13.35 17.47
N GLU A 154 27.49 12.20 17.11
CA GLU A 154 27.42 11.80 15.71
C GLU A 154 26.00 12.17 15.28
N PRO A 155 25.82 13.01 14.26
CA PRO A 155 24.49 13.41 13.85
C PRO A 155 23.71 12.11 13.82
N GLN A 156 22.67 11.99 14.68
CA GLN A 156 21.79 10.85 14.55
C GLN A 156 21.43 10.94 13.09
N LYS A 157 21.93 9.97 12.32
CA LYS A 157 21.49 9.81 10.97
C LYS A 157 20.04 9.51 11.28
N LYS A 158 19.17 10.53 11.17
CA LYS A 158 17.82 10.30 10.71
C LYS A 158 18.15 9.41 9.54
N GLU A 159 17.91 8.11 9.70
CA GLU A 159 17.59 7.31 8.55
C GLU A 159 16.35 8.03 8.05
N THR A 160 16.60 9.05 7.22
CA THR A 160 15.70 9.40 6.16
C THR A 160 15.49 8.03 5.56
N LEU A 161 14.33 7.43 5.81
CA LEU A 161 13.86 6.37 4.97
C LEU A 161 13.90 7.02 3.59
N VAL A 162 15.00 6.83 2.88
CA VAL A 162 15.11 7.20 1.49
C VAL A 162 14.28 6.12 0.83
N TYR A 163 12.96 6.30 0.92
CA TYR A 163 12.05 5.51 0.14
C TYR A 163 12.57 5.61 -1.28
N LYS A 164 12.85 4.44 -1.87
CA LYS A 164 13.16 4.43 -3.28
C LYS A 164 11.95 5.02 -3.98
N ASN A 165 12.17 6.03 -4.82
CA ASN A 165 11.08 6.63 -5.61
C ASN A 165 10.38 5.57 -6.48
N GLU A 166 11.07 4.47 -6.79
CA GLU A 166 10.55 3.31 -7.49
C GLU A 166 10.95 2.02 -6.74
N ILE A 167 10.01 1.08 -6.61
CA ILE A 167 10.29 -0.29 -6.20
C ILE A 167 9.84 -1.27 -7.29
N VAL A 168 10.37 -2.48 -7.24
CA VAL A 168 9.88 -3.61 -8.04
C VAL A 168 9.15 -4.55 -7.10
N SER A 169 7.90 -4.85 -7.41
CA SER A 169 7.10 -5.79 -6.64
C SER A 169 7.70 -7.20 -6.74
N PRO A 170 7.90 -7.89 -5.60
CA PRO A 170 8.60 -9.16 -5.58
C PRO A 170 7.81 -10.33 -6.17
N ILE A 171 6.48 -10.18 -6.34
CA ILE A 171 5.62 -11.27 -6.83
C ILE A 171 5.40 -11.17 -8.34
N ASP A 172 4.95 -10.01 -8.82
CA ASP A 172 4.62 -9.80 -10.24
C ASP A 172 5.75 -9.09 -11.02
N GLY A 173 6.86 -8.72 -10.36
CA GLY A 173 8.00 -8.09 -11.01
C GLY A 173 7.73 -6.67 -11.54
N ARG A 174 6.59 -6.07 -11.18
CA ARG A 174 6.16 -4.78 -11.73
C ARG A 174 6.73 -3.61 -10.95
N LYS A 175 7.08 -2.54 -11.69
CA LYS A 175 7.53 -1.27 -11.13
C LYS A 175 6.38 -0.53 -10.45
N MET A 176 6.65 0.01 -9.27
CA MET A 176 5.71 0.84 -8.51
C MET A 176 6.38 2.14 -8.10
N MET A 177 5.65 3.24 -8.23
CA MET A 177 6.11 4.59 -7.89
C MET A 177 5.68 4.95 -6.47
N LEU A 178 6.58 5.55 -5.71
CA LEU A 178 6.27 6.15 -4.42
C LEU A 178 5.43 7.40 -4.63
N ILE A 179 4.27 7.43 -4.00
CA ILE A 179 3.50 8.65 -3.79
C ILE A 179 3.78 9.12 -2.36
N PRO A 180 4.51 10.24 -2.16
CA PRO A 180 4.87 10.69 -0.82
C PRO A 180 3.67 11.07 0.02
N ALA A 181 3.80 10.87 1.34
CA ALA A 181 2.82 11.37 2.30
C ALA A 181 2.63 12.89 2.17
N GLY A 182 1.45 13.37 2.52
CA GLY A 182 1.15 14.79 2.61
C GLY A 182 -0.16 15.19 1.96
N LYS A 183 -0.42 16.50 2.06
CA LYS A 183 -1.66 17.12 1.65
C LYS A 183 -1.81 17.22 0.13
N PHE A 184 -3.03 16.97 -0.33
CA PHE A 184 -3.44 17.21 -1.71
C PHE A 184 -4.89 17.70 -1.75
N ILE A 185 -5.31 18.21 -2.91
CA ILE A 185 -6.68 18.61 -3.17
C ILE A 185 -7.37 17.47 -3.94
N PHE A 186 -8.47 16.98 -3.37
CA PHE A 186 -9.30 15.92 -3.92
C PHE A 186 -10.66 16.46 -4.37
N GLY A 187 -11.13 15.99 -5.52
CA GLY A 187 -12.38 16.42 -6.12
C GLY A 187 -12.25 17.69 -6.94
N SER A 188 -13.40 18.22 -7.35
CA SER A 188 -13.51 19.41 -8.19
C SER A 188 -14.86 20.10 -7.97
N ASP A 189 -14.84 21.39 -7.67
CA ASP A 189 -16.06 22.21 -7.58
C ASP A 189 -16.54 22.73 -8.94
N THR A 190 -15.70 22.61 -9.98
CA THR A 190 -15.99 23.07 -11.34
C THR A 190 -16.16 21.93 -12.34
N GLY A 191 -16.05 20.68 -11.87
CA GLY A 191 -16.18 19.47 -12.67
C GLY A 191 -17.60 18.90 -12.67
N ASP A 192 -17.70 17.58 -12.82
CA ASP A 192 -18.98 16.90 -12.75
C ASP A 192 -19.57 16.94 -11.33
N ARG A 193 -20.90 16.84 -11.22
CA ARG A 193 -21.61 17.05 -9.94
C ARG A 193 -21.25 16.03 -8.85
N ASP A 194 -20.76 14.85 -9.23
CA ASP A 194 -20.26 13.81 -8.34
C ASP A 194 -18.78 13.95 -7.97
N GLU A 195 -18.08 14.94 -8.52
CA GLU A 195 -16.69 15.28 -8.15
C GLU A 195 -16.61 16.30 -7.01
N ALA A 196 -17.75 16.92 -6.65
CA ALA A 196 -17.85 17.96 -5.63
C ALA A 196 -18.32 17.41 -4.25
N PRO A 197 -17.90 18.02 -3.13
CA PRO A 197 -17.05 19.22 -3.06
C PRO A 197 -15.56 18.89 -3.15
N GLU A 198 -14.80 19.84 -3.69
CA GLU A 198 -13.34 19.90 -3.57
C GLU A 198 -12.94 19.97 -2.10
N ARG A 199 -11.89 19.24 -1.69
CA ARG A 199 -11.42 19.22 -0.32
C ARG A 199 -9.92 18.98 -0.20
N SER A 200 -9.30 19.57 0.84
CA SER A 200 -7.94 19.24 1.22
C SER A 200 -7.92 17.97 2.08
N LEU A 201 -7.17 16.97 1.64
CA LEU A 201 -6.96 15.71 2.35
C LEU A 201 -5.48 15.50 2.61
N ASP A 202 -5.16 14.76 3.68
CA ASP A 202 -3.81 14.34 4.01
C ASP A 202 -3.73 12.81 3.92
N LEU A 203 -2.88 12.30 3.02
CA LEU A 203 -2.69 10.86 2.83
C LEU A 203 -1.29 10.48 3.28
N GLY A 204 -1.15 9.29 3.86
CA GLY A 204 0.15 8.65 4.05
C GLY A 204 0.86 8.36 2.73
N ASP A 205 2.09 7.92 2.83
CA ASP A 205 2.87 7.42 1.70
C ASP A 205 2.35 6.04 1.25
N TYR A 206 2.43 5.79 -0.05
CA TYR A 206 2.08 4.49 -0.61
C TYR A 206 2.79 4.29 -1.94
N PHE A 207 2.87 3.04 -2.37
CA PHE A 207 3.30 2.70 -3.72
C PHE A 207 2.09 2.41 -4.61
N ILE A 208 2.13 2.87 -5.85
CA ILE A 208 1.17 2.55 -6.90
C ILE A 208 1.91 2.04 -8.13
N ASP A 209 1.33 1.09 -8.86
CA ASP A 209 1.95 0.58 -10.10
C ASP A 209 2.25 1.73 -11.07
N LYS A 210 3.43 1.70 -11.72
CA LYS A 210 3.84 2.74 -12.68
C LYS A 210 2.95 2.78 -13.93
N TYR A 211 2.45 1.61 -14.34
CA TYR A 211 1.62 1.43 -15.53
C TYR A 211 0.37 0.63 -15.17
N GLU A 212 -0.63 0.59 -16.05
CA GLU A 212 -1.72 -0.38 -15.95
C GLU A 212 -1.21 -1.83 -15.97
N VAL A 213 -1.98 -2.79 -15.45
CA VAL A 213 -1.64 -4.23 -15.51
C VAL A 213 -1.78 -4.71 -16.95
N SER A 214 -0.72 -5.22 -17.56
CA SER A 214 -0.77 -5.72 -18.94
C SER A 214 -1.35 -7.14 -19.02
N ASN A 215 -1.72 -7.57 -20.22
CA ASN A 215 -2.13 -8.96 -20.45
C ASN A 215 -1.00 -9.96 -20.14
N ALA A 216 0.27 -9.60 -20.37
CA ALA A 216 1.41 -10.44 -20.02
C ALA A 216 1.54 -10.63 -18.51
N ASP A 217 1.36 -9.56 -17.73
CA ASP A 217 1.41 -9.61 -16.26
C ASP A 217 0.26 -10.45 -15.70
N TYR A 218 -0.94 -10.25 -16.21
CA TYR A 218 -2.11 -11.02 -15.79
C TYR A 218 -1.99 -12.49 -16.22
N LEU A 219 -1.30 -12.79 -17.32
CA LEU A 219 -1.07 -14.16 -17.77
C LEU A 219 -0.17 -14.93 -16.80
N ALA A 220 0.82 -14.26 -16.20
CA ALA A 220 1.64 -14.83 -15.13
C ALA A 220 0.77 -15.25 -13.94
N TYR A 221 -0.15 -14.37 -13.50
CA TYR A 221 -1.13 -14.67 -12.46
C TYR A 221 -2.03 -15.86 -12.81
N VAL A 222 -2.60 -15.88 -14.02
CA VAL A 222 -3.46 -16.98 -14.49
C VAL A 222 -2.71 -18.31 -14.47
N ARG A 223 -1.45 -18.33 -14.89
CA ARG A 223 -0.60 -19.54 -14.90
C ARG A 223 -0.26 -20.02 -13.50
N ASP A 224 0.09 -19.11 -12.59
CA ASP A 224 0.47 -19.46 -11.22
C ASP A 224 -0.74 -19.97 -10.40
N VAL A 225 -1.85 -19.23 -10.45
CA VAL A 225 -3.04 -19.53 -9.64
C VAL A 225 -3.96 -20.55 -10.30
N LYS A 226 -3.83 -20.78 -11.62
CA LYS A 226 -4.70 -21.66 -12.43
C LYS A 226 -6.17 -21.25 -12.34
N THR A 227 -6.41 -19.93 -12.30
CA THR A 227 -7.76 -19.36 -12.32
C THR A 227 -8.32 -19.30 -13.74
N ALA A 228 -9.62 -19.04 -13.88
CA ALA A 228 -10.22 -18.77 -15.17
C ALA A 228 -9.57 -17.52 -15.82
N PRO A 229 -9.23 -17.58 -17.11
CA PRO A 229 -8.69 -16.43 -17.83
C PRO A 229 -9.78 -15.35 -18.05
N PRO A 230 -9.38 -14.08 -18.28
CA PRO A 230 -10.31 -13.03 -18.66
C PRO A 230 -11.17 -13.43 -19.84
N ARG A 231 -12.45 -13.02 -19.83
CA ARG A 231 -13.40 -13.35 -20.91
C ARG A 231 -12.99 -12.84 -22.29
N SER A 232 -12.15 -11.81 -22.35
CA SER A 232 -11.61 -11.24 -23.57
C SER A 232 -10.56 -12.13 -24.25
N TRP A 233 -9.99 -13.11 -23.54
CA TRP A 233 -8.96 -14.01 -24.08
C TRP A 233 -9.57 -15.20 -24.78
N LYS A 234 -9.59 -15.17 -26.13
CA LYS A 234 -10.10 -16.28 -26.94
C LYS A 234 -9.23 -17.52 -26.75
N GLY A 235 -9.85 -18.66 -26.48
CA GLY A 235 -9.12 -19.91 -26.19
C GLY A 235 -8.35 -19.88 -24.86
N GLY A 236 -8.58 -18.87 -24.01
CA GLY A 236 -7.99 -18.77 -22.68
C GLY A 236 -6.57 -18.21 -22.62
N LEU A 237 -6.05 -17.67 -23.72
CA LEU A 237 -4.76 -16.98 -23.80
C LEU A 237 -4.93 -15.62 -24.49
N PRO A 238 -4.14 -14.60 -24.13
CA PRO A 238 -4.12 -13.36 -24.89
C PRO A 238 -3.50 -13.61 -26.26
N GLU A 239 -4.02 -12.94 -27.29
CA GLU A 239 -3.37 -12.92 -28.61
C GLU A 239 -1.99 -12.24 -28.47
N GLU A 240 -1.01 -12.61 -29.30
CA GLU A 240 0.39 -12.16 -29.14
C GLU A 240 0.53 -10.63 -29.13
N GLY A 241 -0.21 -9.94 -30.01
CA GLY A 241 -0.26 -8.48 -30.06
C GLY A 241 -0.92 -7.80 -28.85
N MET A 242 -1.61 -8.55 -27.98
CA MET A 242 -2.28 -8.02 -26.80
C MET A 242 -1.38 -7.99 -25.56
N LEU A 243 -0.24 -8.69 -25.57
CA LEU A 243 0.57 -8.92 -24.37
C LEU A 243 0.94 -7.63 -23.63
N GLN A 244 1.24 -6.56 -24.37
CA GLN A 244 1.63 -5.27 -23.80
C GLN A 244 0.45 -4.31 -23.55
N LEU A 245 -0.76 -4.66 -24.01
CA LEU A 245 -1.97 -3.87 -23.76
C LEU A 245 -2.46 -4.07 -22.32
N PRO A 246 -3.17 -3.10 -21.72
CA PRO A 246 -3.80 -3.30 -20.43
C PRO A 246 -4.82 -4.45 -20.48
N VAL A 247 -4.84 -5.25 -19.42
CA VAL A 247 -5.82 -6.33 -19.27
C VAL A 247 -7.18 -5.75 -18.91
N ILE A 248 -8.24 -6.19 -19.60
CA ILE A 248 -9.61 -5.77 -19.30
C ILE A 248 -10.29 -6.84 -18.46
N VAL A 249 -10.63 -6.47 -17.23
CA VAL A 249 -11.15 -7.39 -16.20
C VAL A 249 -12.26 -6.74 -15.36
N THR A 250 -13.05 -7.58 -14.71
CA THR A 250 -13.99 -7.15 -13.67
C THR A 250 -13.25 -6.66 -12.42
N TRP A 251 -13.93 -5.89 -11.57
CA TRP A 251 -13.37 -5.43 -10.30
C TRP A 251 -12.89 -6.60 -9.41
N MET A 252 -13.64 -7.72 -9.40
CA MET A 252 -13.29 -8.89 -8.60
C MET A 252 -12.00 -9.55 -9.07
N GLU A 253 -11.82 -9.64 -10.39
CA GLU A 253 -10.59 -10.14 -11.02
C GLU A 253 -9.40 -9.22 -10.75
N ALA A 254 -9.58 -7.90 -10.89
CA ALA A 254 -8.55 -6.92 -10.55
C ALA A 254 -8.13 -7.01 -9.07
N ALA A 255 -9.10 -7.09 -8.16
CA ALA A 255 -8.83 -7.24 -6.73
C ALA A 255 -8.16 -8.59 -6.39
N ALA A 256 -8.49 -9.65 -7.13
CA ALA A 256 -7.85 -10.96 -6.95
C ALA A 256 -6.39 -10.95 -7.43
N TYR A 257 -6.12 -10.35 -8.60
CA TYR A 257 -4.76 -10.14 -9.11
C TYR A 257 -3.92 -9.32 -8.11
N ALA A 258 -4.45 -8.18 -7.66
CA ALA A 258 -3.74 -7.32 -6.71
C ALA A 258 -3.37 -8.10 -5.43
N ARG A 259 -4.30 -8.87 -4.86
CA ARG A 259 -4.01 -9.70 -3.67
C ARG A 259 -2.96 -10.77 -3.94
N TRP A 260 -3.02 -11.43 -5.09
CA TRP A 260 -2.01 -12.42 -5.48
C TRP A 260 -0.63 -11.77 -5.57
N ALA A 261 -0.53 -10.60 -6.18
CA ALA A 261 0.70 -9.81 -6.30
C ALA A 261 1.20 -9.22 -4.96
N ASN A 262 0.53 -9.52 -3.84
CA ASN A 262 0.76 -8.92 -2.52
C ASN A 262 0.60 -7.38 -2.52
N LYS A 263 -0.37 -6.90 -3.29
CA LYS A 263 -0.77 -5.51 -3.45
C LYS A 263 -2.25 -5.34 -3.08
N ARG A 264 -2.79 -4.16 -3.35
CA ARG A 264 -4.22 -3.84 -3.29
C ARG A 264 -4.58 -2.89 -4.42
N LEU A 265 -5.87 -2.76 -4.72
CA LEU A 265 -6.34 -1.64 -5.53
C LEU A 265 -6.11 -0.32 -4.76
N PRO A 266 -5.77 0.77 -5.45
CA PRO A 266 -5.71 2.10 -4.84
C PRO A 266 -7.12 2.52 -4.41
N SER A 267 -7.24 3.34 -3.37
CA SER A 267 -8.46 4.11 -3.17
C SER A 267 -8.62 5.16 -4.26
N GLU A 268 -9.84 5.68 -4.44
CA GLU A 268 -10.10 6.79 -5.37
C GLU A 268 -9.22 8.01 -5.07
N MET A 269 -9.05 8.32 -3.78
CA MET A 269 -8.23 9.43 -3.31
C MET A 269 -6.73 9.22 -3.61
N GLU A 270 -6.24 8.00 -3.41
CA GLU A 270 -4.85 7.64 -3.75
C GLU A 270 -4.63 7.66 -5.27
N TRP A 271 -5.59 7.18 -6.05
CA TRP A 271 -5.49 7.24 -7.50
C TRP A 271 -5.43 8.69 -7.97
N GLU A 272 -6.29 9.56 -7.44
CA GLU A 272 -6.32 10.97 -7.85
C GLU A 272 -5.07 11.75 -7.41
N LYS A 273 -4.56 11.50 -6.19
CA LYS A 273 -3.30 12.09 -5.75
C LYS A 273 -2.16 11.66 -6.68
N ALA A 274 -2.10 10.38 -7.05
CA ALA A 274 -1.10 9.87 -7.99
C ALA A 274 -1.21 10.54 -9.37
N ALA A 275 -2.42 10.84 -9.84
CA ALA A 275 -2.65 11.54 -11.09
C ALA A 275 -2.26 13.02 -11.01
N ARG A 276 -2.85 13.77 -10.07
CA ARG A 276 -2.82 15.23 -10.01
C ARG A 276 -1.57 15.82 -9.36
N GLY A 277 -0.89 15.06 -8.50
CA GLY A 277 0.19 15.61 -7.68
C GLY A 277 -0.31 16.30 -6.40
N PRO A 278 0.61 16.90 -5.61
CA PRO A 278 0.25 17.63 -4.40
C PRO A 278 -0.42 18.98 -4.73
N ALA A 279 -1.06 19.58 -3.74
CA ALA A 279 -1.62 20.94 -3.87
C ALA A 279 -0.55 22.00 -4.18
N LEU A 280 0.70 21.72 -3.78
CA LEU A 280 1.89 22.52 -4.10
C LEU A 280 2.65 21.80 -5.22
N ALA A 281 2.65 22.33 -6.43
CA ALA A 281 3.44 21.75 -7.51
C ALA A 281 4.93 22.05 -7.31
N TYR A 282 5.76 21.02 -7.24
CA TYR A 282 7.20 21.21 -7.39
C TYR A 282 7.49 21.62 -8.83
N ASP A 283 8.14 22.77 -9.01
CA ASP A 283 8.65 23.16 -10.32
C ASP A 283 9.93 22.36 -10.59
N TYR A 284 9.78 21.28 -11.37
CA TYR A 284 10.89 20.42 -11.78
C TYR A 284 11.93 21.14 -12.65
N GLY A 285 11.60 22.30 -13.23
CA GLY A 285 12.56 23.11 -14.00
C GLY A 285 13.46 23.98 -13.13
N SER A 286 13.02 24.35 -11.92
CA SER A 286 13.76 25.26 -11.03
C SER A 286 14.23 24.63 -9.72
N GLY A 287 13.82 23.39 -9.42
CA GLY A 287 14.18 22.70 -8.17
C GLY A 287 13.57 23.33 -6.92
N LYS A 288 12.55 24.20 -7.08
CA LYS A 288 11.85 24.87 -5.99
C LYS A 288 10.40 24.40 -5.93
N ALA A 289 9.89 24.20 -4.70
CA ALA A 289 8.47 24.10 -4.49
C ALA A 289 7.82 25.45 -4.84
N ALA A 290 7.05 25.51 -5.91
CA ALA A 290 6.25 26.69 -6.22
C ALA A 290 4.84 26.44 -5.66
N ALA A 291 4.32 27.37 -4.86
CA ALA A 291 2.92 27.32 -4.50
C ALA A 291 2.09 27.56 -5.77
N ARG A 292 1.59 26.49 -6.39
CA ARG A 292 0.54 26.59 -7.40
C ARG A 292 -0.79 26.82 -6.67
N SER A 293 -1.59 27.73 -7.19
CA SER A 293 -2.87 28.14 -6.59
C SER A 293 -4.02 27.13 -6.81
N GLY A 294 -3.75 25.83 -6.91
CA GLY A 294 -4.80 24.82 -7.12
C GLY A 294 -4.32 23.46 -7.66
N PRO A 295 -5.22 22.45 -7.70
CA PRO A 295 -4.92 21.12 -8.25
C PRO A 295 -4.61 21.16 -9.75
N LEU A 296 -3.83 20.19 -10.23
CA LEU A 296 -3.64 20.01 -11.66
C LEU A 296 -4.87 19.32 -12.28
N PRO A 297 -5.47 19.86 -13.35
CA PRO A 297 -6.58 19.23 -14.06
C PRO A 297 -6.14 17.99 -14.85
N TYR A 298 -4.89 17.96 -15.32
CA TYR A 298 -4.31 16.82 -16.05
C TYR A 298 -3.02 16.34 -15.38
N PRO A 299 -2.63 15.06 -15.55
CA PRO A 299 -1.45 14.51 -14.87
C PRO A 299 -0.15 15.30 -15.13
N TRP A 300 -0.04 15.84 -16.33
CA TRP A 300 1.13 16.60 -16.80
C TRP A 300 1.02 18.12 -16.56
N GLY A 301 -0.11 18.66 -16.12
CA GLY A 301 -0.24 20.11 -15.92
C GLY A 301 -1.62 20.74 -16.09
N PRO A 302 -1.66 22.08 -16.21
CA PRO A 302 -2.89 22.88 -16.25
C PRO A 302 -3.66 22.78 -17.57
N ASP A 303 -2.97 22.47 -18.67
CA ASP A 303 -3.56 22.48 -19.99
C ASP A 303 -3.64 21.07 -20.57
N PHE A 304 -4.74 20.79 -21.28
CA PHE A 304 -4.84 19.57 -22.05
C PHE A 304 -3.84 19.64 -23.21
N ILE A 305 -2.95 18.65 -23.29
CA ILE A 305 -1.97 18.56 -24.35
C ILE A 305 -2.25 17.30 -25.15
N MET A 306 -2.69 17.50 -26.39
CA MET A 306 -2.95 16.42 -27.33
C MET A 306 -1.67 15.62 -27.59
N GLY A 307 -1.76 14.29 -27.65
CA GLY A 307 -0.57 13.44 -27.78
C GLY A 307 0.08 13.02 -26.45
N LYS A 308 -0.41 13.50 -25.29
CA LYS A 308 0.06 13.05 -23.97
C LYS A 308 -0.75 11.90 -23.37
N ALA A 309 -1.87 11.54 -23.97
CA ALA A 309 -2.75 10.47 -23.50
C ALA A 309 -3.50 9.82 -24.66
N ASN A 310 -3.83 8.54 -24.51
CA ASN A 310 -4.69 7.81 -25.43
C ASN A 310 -6.17 8.18 -25.18
N THR A 311 -6.72 9.09 -25.98
CA THR A 311 -8.06 9.69 -25.83
C THR A 311 -8.77 9.79 -27.19
N MET A 312 -10.04 10.21 -27.22
CA MET A 312 -10.71 10.50 -28.50
C MET A 312 -9.94 11.56 -29.31
N GLU A 313 -9.53 12.65 -28.65
CA GLU A 313 -8.80 13.75 -29.28
C GLU A 313 -7.47 13.30 -29.85
N PHE A 314 -6.79 12.37 -29.17
CA PHE A 314 -5.61 11.72 -29.74
C PHE A 314 -5.96 11.07 -31.07
N TRP A 315 -6.98 10.22 -31.17
CA TRP A 315 -7.26 9.51 -32.43
C TRP A 315 -7.87 10.38 -33.53
N ASP A 316 -8.62 11.42 -33.16
CA ASP A 316 -9.34 12.26 -34.11
C ASP A 316 -8.43 13.31 -34.78
N ASP A 317 -7.30 13.66 -34.16
CA ASP A 317 -6.30 14.55 -34.76
C ASP A 317 -5.23 13.76 -35.52
N PRO A 318 -5.04 13.94 -36.83
CA PRO A 318 -4.06 13.15 -37.59
C PRO A 318 -2.59 13.50 -37.28
N LYS A 319 -2.31 14.63 -36.61
CA LYS A 319 -0.94 15.12 -36.38
C LYS A 319 -0.31 14.60 -35.08
N SER A 320 -1.10 14.49 -34.01
CA SER A 320 -0.64 14.04 -32.69
C SER A 320 -0.20 12.58 -32.74
N GLY A 321 0.95 12.25 -32.12
CA GLY A 321 1.47 10.89 -32.04
C GLY A 321 1.46 10.11 -33.35
N ALA A 322 1.81 10.76 -34.47
CA ALA A 322 1.80 10.14 -35.79
C ALA A 322 2.71 8.90 -35.86
N ASP A 323 3.82 8.91 -35.11
CA ASP A 323 4.72 7.79 -34.89
C ASP A 323 4.04 6.61 -34.20
N ILE A 324 3.27 6.87 -33.14
CA ILE A 324 2.48 5.86 -32.43
C ILE A 324 1.39 5.30 -33.36
N LYS A 325 0.64 6.16 -34.05
CA LYS A 325 -0.45 5.76 -34.95
C LYS A 325 0.01 5.04 -36.21
N GLY A 326 1.27 5.24 -36.62
CA GLY A 326 1.89 4.44 -37.68
C GLY A 326 2.13 2.98 -37.26
N SER A 327 2.20 2.72 -35.94
CA SER A 327 2.50 1.41 -35.36
C SER A 327 1.28 0.70 -34.76
N PHE A 328 0.24 1.45 -34.40
CA PHE A 328 -0.93 0.92 -33.70
C PHE A 328 -2.25 1.45 -34.27
N SER A 329 -3.28 0.60 -34.25
CA SER A 329 -4.65 0.97 -34.61
C SER A 329 -5.42 1.56 -33.44
N ARG A 330 -6.52 2.27 -33.74
CA ARG A 330 -7.39 2.89 -32.73
C ARG A 330 -7.88 1.88 -31.72
N GLY A 331 -7.61 2.12 -30.44
CA GLY A 331 -7.98 1.23 -29.35
C GLY A 331 -7.06 1.38 -28.15
N LEU A 332 -6.94 0.30 -27.37
CA LEU A 332 -5.94 0.20 -26.31
C LEU A 332 -4.55 0.23 -26.90
N LEU A 333 -3.65 0.94 -26.24
CA LEU A 333 -2.24 1.02 -26.58
C LEU A 333 -1.40 0.32 -25.51
N PRO A 334 -0.16 -0.10 -25.85
CA PRO A 334 0.74 -0.68 -24.86
C PRO A 334 0.91 0.22 -23.64
N VAL A 335 0.95 -0.38 -22.45
CA VAL A 335 0.90 0.34 -21.17
C VAL A 335 2.07 1.32 -20.95
N THR A 336 3.14 1.19 -21.74
CA THR A 336 4.34 2.05 -21.67
C THR A 336 4.37 3.16 -22.74
N VAL A 337 3.40 3.24 -23.66
CA VAL A 337 3.48 4.13 -24.84
C VAL A 337 3.67 5.60 -24.49
N PHE A 338 3.06 6.09 -23.40
CA PHE A 338 3.14 7.49 -23.01
C PHE A 338 4.21 7.77 -21.95
N GLU A 339 5.07 6.80 -21.64
CA GLU A 339 6.15 7.00 -20.68
C GLU A 339 7.08 8.15 -21.10
N GLY A 340 7.36 9.07 -20.17
CA GLY A 340 8.16 10.27 -20.41
C GLY A 340 7.41 11.40 -21.13
N ILE A 341 6.16 11.17 -21.54
CA ILE A 341 5.35 12.13 -22.31
C ILE A 341 4.11 12.54 -21.52
N GLY A 342 3.36 11.55 -21.04
CA GLY A 342 2.06 11.67 -20.35
C GLY A 342 2.12 11.43 -18.84
N ASP A 343 3.31 11.29 -18.29
CA ASP A 343 3.53 10.96 -16.88
C ASP A 343 2.90 12.02 -15.96
N SER A 344 2.34 11.54 -14.84
CA SER A 344 2.06 12.39 -13.69
C SER A 344 3.34 12.96 -13.09
N SER A 345 3.21 13.96 -12.22
CA SER A 345 4.35 14.50 -11.44
C SER A 345 5.10 13.46 -10.60
N TYR A 346 4.48 12.30 -10.32
CA TYR A 346 5.11 11.19 -9.60
C TYR A 346 5.67 10.09 -10.51
N GLY A 347 5.59 10.25 -11.84
CA GLY A 347 6.10 9.29 -12.82
C GLY A 347 5.16 8.12 -13.11
N VAL A 348 3.89 8.19 -12.68
CA VAL A 348 2.84 7.21 -13.02
C VAL A 348 2.27 7.55 -14.39
N VAL A 349 2.18 6.55 -15.27
CA VAL A 349 1.82 6.67 -16.69
C VAL A 349 0.37 6.25 -16.92
N ASN A 350 -0.27 6.78 -17.96
CA ASN A 350 -1.66 6.48 -18.35
C ASN A 350 -2.73 6.83 -17.29
N MET A 351 -2.43 7.73 -16.35
CA MET A 351 -3.43 8.29 -15.43
C MET A 351 -4.52 9.12 -16.16
N ALA A 352 -4.41 9.31 -17.47
CA ALA A 352 -5.47 9.84 -18.32
C ALA A 352 -5.57 9.01 -19.61
N GLY A 353 -6.76 8.54 -19.93
CA GLY A 353 -7.04 7.77 -21.14
C GLY A 353 -6.65 6.29 -21.04
N ASN A 354 -6.39 5.69 -22.20
CA ASN A 354 -6.09 4.26 -22.40
C ASN A 354 -7.18 3.31 -21.88
N ALA A 355 -7.07 2.75 -20.67
CA ALA A 355 -8.11 1.94 -20.06
C ALA A 355 -8.62 2.55 -18.75
N PRO A 356 -9.92 2.37 -18.42
CA PRO A 356 -10.44 2.82 -17.14
C PRO A 356 -9.91 1.94 -16.01
N GLU A 357 -9.48 2.57 -14.92
CA GLU A 357 -8.79 1.88 -13.84
C GLU A 357 -9.69 1.69 -12.62
N TRP A 358 -9.81 0.45 -12.14
CA TRP A 358 -10.59 0.12 -10.94
C TRP A 358 -9.91 0.64 -9.67
N THR A 359 -10.70 1.26 -8.79
CA THR A 359 -10.28 1.61 -7.43
C THR A 359 -10.97 0.71 -6.39
N ALA A 360 -10.52 0.77 -5.13
CA ALA A 360 -11.10 0.02 -4.03
C ALA A 360 -12.50 0.53 -3.62
N ASP A 361 -12.81 1.80 -3.92
CA ASP A 361 -13.95 2.52 -3.38
C ASP A 361 -15.28 2.13 -4.03
N TRP A 362 -16.32 2.16 -3.21
CA TRP A 362 -17.69 2.13 -3.71
C TRP A 362 -18.06 3.51 -4.24
N TYR A 363 -18.74 3.57 -5.38
CA TYR A 363 -19.24 4.82 -5.94
C TYR A 363 -20.31 5.40 -5.02
N ARG A 364 -19.96 6.46 -4.30
CA ARG A 364 -20.76 7.12 -3.27
C ARG A 364 -20.62 8.62 -3.42
N ALA A 365 -21.61 9.34 -2.90
CA ALA A 365 -21.49 10.78 -2.73
C ALA A 365 -20.27 11.08 -1.85
N TYR A 366 -19.53 12.07 -2.30
CA TYR A 366 -18.48 12.73 -1.56
C TYR A 366 -19.06 13.29 -0.25
N PRO A 367 -18.35 13.17 0.90
CA PRO A 367 -18.77 13.81 2.14
C PRO A 367 -19.17 15.27 1.92
N GLU A 368 -20.30 15.66 2.51
CA GLU A 368 -20.91 16.99 2.41
C GLU A 368 -21.45 17.38 1.02
N SER A 369 -21.35 16.50 0.03
CA SER A 369 -21.98 16.71 -1.27
C SER A 369 -23.50 16.78 -1.15
N ARG A 370 -24.08 17.82 -1.76
CA ARG A 370 -25.54 17.95 -1.90
C ARG A 370 -26.08 17.23 -3.12
N TYR A 371 -25.20 16.71 -3.98
CA TYR A 371 -25.59 15.97 -5.16
C TYR A 371 -26.03 14.55 -4.80
N SER A 372 -27.15 14.12 -5.39
CA SER A 372 -27.67 12.76 -5.22
C SER A 372 -27.74 12.05 -6.57
N ASN A 373 -27.27 10.82 -6.62
CA ASN A 373 -27.36 9.96 -7.79
C ASN A 373 -27.88 8.58 -7.36
N ARG A 374 -28.85 8.02 -8.10
CA ARG A 374 -29.40 6.67 -7.87
C ARG A 374 -28.36 5.55 -7.94
N ARG A 375 -27.20 5.84 -8.51
CA ARG A 375 -26.07 4.90 -8.61
C ARG A 375 -25.17 4.92 -7.37
N PHE A 376 -25.27 5.93 -6.51
CA PHE A 376 -24.51 5.97 -5.26
C PHE A 376 -24.92 4.82 -4.33
N GLY A 377 -23.95 4.24 -3.62
CA GLY A 377 -24.18 3.18 -2.65
C GLY A 377 -23.07 2.15 -2.66
N THR A 378 -23.43 0.87 -2.69
CA THR A 378 -22.48 -0.26 -2.74
C THR A 378 -22.76 -1.17 -3.93
N ARG A 379 -23.34 -0.61 -4.99
CA ARG A 379 -23.66 -1.35 -6.23
C ARG A 379 -22.54 -1.26 -7.26
N PHE A 380 -21.91 -0.10 -7.37
CA PHE A 380 -20.86 0.18 -8.35
C PHE A 380 -19.56 0.53 -7.65
N LYS A 381 -18.45 0.12 -8.25
CA LYS A 381 -17.10 0.50 -7.84
C LYS A 381 -16.65 1.69 -8.69
N VAL A 382 -15.79 2.53 -8.12
CA VAL A 382 -15.26 3.69 -8.84
C VAL A 382 -14.21 3.25 -9.85
N MET A 383 -14.31 3.80 -11.06
CA MET A 383 -13.27 3.78 -12.07
C MET A 383 -12.75 5.20 -12.28
N ARG A 384 -11.45 5.35 -12.57
CA ARG A 384 -10.81 6.65 -12.85
C ARG A 384 -10.03 6.61 -14.16
N GLY A 385 -9.51 7.75 -14.60
CA GLY A 385 -8.64 7.89 -15.78
C GLY A 385 -9.35 8.11 -17.11
N GLY A 386 -10.56 7.60 -17.27
CA GLY A 386 -11.22 7.56 -18.58
C GLY A 386 -10.66 6.43 -19.44
N ALA A 387 -10.82 6.52 -20.75
CA ALA A 387 -10.38 5.49 -21.69
C ALA A 387 -10.02 6.11 -23.05
N TRP A 388 -9.49 5.30 -23.97
CA TRP A 388 -9.19 5.71 -25.35
C TRP A 388 -10.38 6.26 -26.14
N PHE A 389 -11.61 5.96 -25.71
CA PHE A 389 -12.86 6.47 -26.27
C PHE A 389 -13.51 7.56 -25.41
N SER A 390 -12.81 8.09 -24.39
CA SER A 390 -13.25 9.24 -23.60
C SER A 390 -12.68 10.53 -24.21
N GLY A 391 -13.48 11.59 -24.18
CA GLY A 391 -13.03 12.96 -24.42
C GLY A 391 -12.57 13.64 -23.13
N ARG A 392 -11.97 14.83 -23.26
CA ARG A 392 -11.50 15.66 -22.14
C ARG A 392 -12.61 16.23 -21.26
#